data_AF-A0AAW0X5R5-F1
#
_entry.id   AF-A0AAW0X5R5-F1
#
_cell.length_a   1.000
_cell.length_b   1.000
_cell.length_c   1.000
_cell.angle_alpha   90.00
_cell.angle_beta   90.00
_cell.angle_gamma   90.00
#
_symmetry.space_group_name_H-M   'P 1'
#
loop_
_entity.id
_entity.type
_entity.pdbx_description
1 polymer ?
#
loop_
_entity_poly.entity_id
_entity_poly.type
_entity_poly.pdbx_seq_one_letter_code
_entity_poly.pdbx_strand_id
1 'polypeptide(L)'
;RVPVLVATNFVGAITSILTAFSTSLPDFLVYRFFAGFAFDNIFVMMYVLVLEYVGPCKRTLVANLSIALFYTAGTVALPWLAVWAGNWRLLTAASATPMVLSCLAIWILPESPRWLLSQGRVEETVKILE
;
A
#
# COMPACT_ATOMS: atom_id res chain seq x y z
N ARG A 1 5.58 4.98 -10.60
CA ARG A 1 4.51 4.57 -9.65
C ARG A 1 5.09 4.05 -8.34
N VAL A 2 6.17 3.28 -8.36
CA VAL A 2 6.81 2.75 -7.15
C VAL A 2 7.24 3.86 -6.15
N PRO A 3 7.82 5.00 -6.58
CA PRO A 3 8.19 6.08 -5.64
C PRO A 3 6.99 6.69 -4.93
N VAL A 4 5.87 6.86 -5.63
CA VAL A 4 4.63 7.40 -5.06
C VAL A 4 4.07 6.43 -4.03
N LEU A 5 4.04 5.14 -4.36
CA LEU A 5 3.60 4.08 -3.44
C LEU A 5 4.42 4.06 -2.15
N VAL A 6 5.75 4.19 -2.26
CA VAL A 6 6.67 4.22 -1.10
C VAL A 6 6.46 5.47 -0.27
N ALA A 7 6.36 6.63 -0.91
CA ALA A 7 6.10 7.89 -0.22
C ALA A 7 4.77 7.84 0.54
N THR A 8 3.70 7.32 -0.07
CA THR A 8 2.39 7.20 0.59
C THR A 8 2.40 6.17 1.70
N ASN A 9 3.11 5.04 1.56
CA ASN A 9 3.30 4.07 2.64
C ASN A 9 4.06 4.66 3.83
N PHE A 10 5.10 5.46 3.55
CA PHE A 10 5.88 6.13 4.58
C PHE A 10 5.05 7.17 5.34
N VAL A 11 4.30 8.03 4.63
CA VAL A 11 3.37 9.00 5.23
C VAL A 11 2.29 8.28 6.04
N GLY A 12 1.72 7.20 5.50
CA GLY A 12 0.72 6.39 6.18
C GLY A 12 1.25 5.72 7.46
N ALA A 13 2.48 5.20 7.44
CA ALA A 13 3.12 4.62 8.61
C ALA A 13 3.36 5.66 9.71
N ILE A 14 3.93 6.82 9.35
CA ILE A 14 4.20 7.90 10.31
C ILE A 14 2.89 8.38 10.94
N THR A 15 1.88 8.66 10.11
CA THR A 15 0.58 9.17 10.61
C THR A 15 -0.16 8.14 11.45
N SER A 16 -0.02 6.85 11.16
CA SER A 16 -0.57 5.77 11.99
C SER A 16 0.11 5.69 13.37
N ILE A 17 1.44 5.85 13.41
CA ILE A 17 2.20 5.90 14.66
C ILE A 17 1.83 7.16 15.46
N LEU A 18 1.78 8.33 14.82
CA LEU A 18 1.37 9.59 15.45
C LEU A 18 -0.07 9.50 16.00
N THR A 19 -0.97 8.82 15.28
CA THR A 19 -2.34 8.55 15.76
C THR A 19 -2.33 7.76 17.07
N ALA A 20 -1.44 6.76 17.22
CA ALA A 20 -1.33 5.97 18.44
C ALA A 20 -0.85 6.79 19.65
N PHE A 21 -0.01 7.81 19.42
CA PHE A 21 0.49 8.71 20.47
C PHE A 21 -0.37 9.96 20.69
N SER A 22 -1.44 10.15 19.91
CA SER A 22 -2.31 11.32 20.06
C SER A 22 -3.04 11.33 21.42
N THR A 23 -3.04 12.50 22.04
CA THR A 23 -3.71 12.79 23.32
C THR A 23 -4.83 13.81 23.14
N SER A 24 -4.74 14.67 22.12
CA SER A 24 -5.74 15.68 21.79
C SER A 24 -6.61 15.25 20.60
N LEU A 25 -7.89 15.64 20.62
CA LEU A 25 -8.84 15.33 19.55
C LEU A 25 -8.48 16.01 18.21
N PRO A 26 -8.02 17.28 18.17
CA PRO A 26 -7.58 17.89 16.92
C PRO A 26 -6.40 17.16 16.28
N ASP A 27 -5.38 16.78 17.06
CA ASP A 27 -4.22 16.06 16.54
C ASP A 27 -4.63 14.68 16.01
N PHE A 28 -5.50 13.97 16.75
CA PHE A 28 -6.05 12.69 16.30
C PHE A 28 -6.76 12.81 14.94
N LEU A 29 -7.59 13.84 14.76
CA LEU A 29 -8.31 14.07 13.49
C LEU A 29 -7.36 14.37 12.34
N VAL A 30 -6.36 15.22 12.57
CA VAL A 30 -5.35 15.56 11.55
C VAL A 30 -4.57 14.32 11.14
N TYR A 31 -4.08 13.53 12.09
CA TYR A 31 -3.34 12.31 11.78
C TYR A 31 -4.21 11.28 11.07
N ARG A 32 -5.49 11.13 11.46
CA ARG A 32 -6.41 10.22 10.77
C ARG A 32 -6.80 10.66 9.38
N PHE A 33 -6.90 11.96 9.14
CA PHE A 33 -7.11 12.50 7.79
C PHE A 33 -5.98 12.08 6.85
N PHE A 34 -4.72 12.32 7.26
CA PHE A 34 -3.56 11.95 6.44
C PHE A 34 -3.38 10.43 6.32
N ALA A 35 -3.66 9.66 7.38
CA ALA A 35 -3.62 8.20 7.31
C ALA A 35 -4.66 7.65 6.31
N GLY A 36 -5.88 8.20 6.30
CA GLY A 36 -6.92 7.84 5.34
C GLY A 36 -6.54 8.22 3.90
N PHE A 37 -6.02 9.43 3.71
CA PHE A 37 -5.54 9.89 2.39
C PHE A 37 -4.40 9.02 1.84
N ALA A 38 -3.46 8.63 2.70
CA ALA A 38 -2.38 7.72 2.35
C ALA A 38 -2.92 6.33 1.98
N PHE A 39 -3.85 5.79 2.76
CA PHE A 39 -4.42 4.46 2.52
C PHE A 39 -5.13 4.36 1.16
N ASP A 40 -5.93 5.37 0.79
CA ASP A 40 -6.60 5.40 -0.51
C ASP A 40 -5.59 5.42 -1.67
N ASN A 41 -4.54 6.26 -1.57
CA ASN A 41 -3.49 6.30 -2.57
C ASN A 41 -2.71 4.98 -2.69
N ILE A 42 -2.42 4.32 -1.56
CA ILE A 42 -1.73 3.02 -1.56
C ILE A 42 -2.57 1.98 -2.32
N PHE A 43 -3.88 1.93 -2.06
CA PHE A 43 -4.79 1.01 -2.72
C PHE A 43 -4.83 1.25 -4.24
N VAL A 44 -5.03 2.51 -4.66
CA VAL A 44 -5.08 2.87 -6.09
C VAL A 44 -3.75 2.60 -6.79
N MET A 45 -2.62 2.97 -6.19
CA MET A 45 -1.30 2.77 -6.81
C MET A 45 -0.95 1.29 -6.95
N MET A 46 -1.21 0.47 -5.93
CA MET A 46 -1.04 -0.99 -6.01
C MET A 46 -1.90 -1.60 -7.09
N TYR A 47 -3.18 -1.21 -7.14
CA TYR A 47 -4.12 -1.71 -8.14
C TYR A 47 -3.62 -1.41 -9.56
N VAL A 48 -3.22 -0.17 -9.83
CA VAL A 48 -2.74 0.20 -11.16
C VAL A 48 -1.43 -0.50 -11.51
N LEU A 49 -0.52 -0.67 -10.55
CA LEU A 49 0.76 -1.35 -10.77
C LEU A 49 0.52 -2.82 -11.18
N VAL A 50 -0.29 -3.58 -10.44
CA VAL A 50 -0.67 -4.96 -10.80
C VAL A 50 -1.28 -5.01 -12.21
N LEU A 51 -2.15 -4.06 -12.52
CA LEU A 51 -2.80 -3.95 -13.82
C LEU A 51 -1.85 -3.62 -14.98
N GLU A 52 -0.66 -3.09 -14.71
CA GLU A 52 0.35 -2.77 -15.72
C GLU A 52 1.22 -3.98 -16.08
N TYR A 53 1.43 -4.91 -15.14
CA TYR A 53 2.16 -6.18 -15.38
C TYR A 53 1.30 -7.29 -15.98
N VAL A 54 -0.02 -7.23 -15.81
CA VAL A 54 -0.92 -8.27 -16.31
C VAL A 54 -1.39 -7.97 -17.73
N GLY A 55 -1.28 -8.96 -18.61
CA GLY A 55 -1.78 -8.89 -19.98
C GLY A 55 -3.32 -8.69 -20.07
N PRO A 56 -3.84 -8.09 -21.14
CA PRO A 56 -5.24 -7.67 -21.25
C PRO A 56 -6.26 -8.78 -20.96
N CYS A 57 -6.01 -10.01 -21.43
CA CYS A 57 -6.94 -11.14 -21.27
C CYS A 57 -7.10 -11.63 -19.83
N LYS A 58 -6.08 -11.48 -18.97
CA LYS A 58 -6.10 -11.96 -17.58
C LYS A 58 -6.32 -10.84 -16.57
N ARG A 59 -6.46 -9.61 -17.05
CA ARG A 59 -6.46 -8.37 -16.25
C ARG A 59 -7.52 -8.35 -15.16
N THR A 60 -8.77 -8.63 -15.54
CA THR A 60 -9.92 -8.65 -14.62
C THR A 60 -9.79 -9.77 -13.59
N LEU A 61 -9.34 -10.94 -14.02
CA LEU A 61 -9.17 -12.10 -13.14
C LEU A 61 -8.10 -11.83 -12.08
N VAL A 62 -6.90 -11.41 -12.50
CA VAL A 62 -5.80 -11.17 -11.56
C VAL A 62 -6.13 -10.03 -10.59
N ALA A 63 -6.71 -8.94 -11.08
CA ALA A 63 -7.12 -7.81 -10.25
C ALA A 63 -8.16 -8.21 -9.20
N ASN A 64 -9.24 -8.88 -9.60
CA ASN A 64 -10.30 -9.27 -8.68
C ASN A 64 -9.85 -10.39 -7.74
N LEU A 65 -9.07 -11.36 -8.23
CA LEU A 65 -8.59 -12.47 -7.41
C LEU A 65 -7.59 -11.99 -6.35
N SER A 66 -6.67 -11.09 -6.70
CA SER A 66 -5.71 -10.56 -5.73
C SER A 66 -6.40 -9.73 -4.65
N ILE A 67 -7.36 -8.88 -5.01
CA ILE A 67 -8.20 -8.19 -4.01
C ILE A 67 -8.96 -9.22 -3.17
N ALA A 68 -9.66 -10.17 -3.80
CA ALA A 68 -10.48 -11.15 -3.10
C ALA A 68 -9.67 -12.02 -2.12
N LEU A 69 -8.41 -12.34 -2.42
CA LEU A 69 -7.58 -13.13 -1.52
C LEU A 69 -6.96 -12.26 -0.43
N PHE A 70 -6.19 -11.23 -0.79
CA PHE A 70 -5.41 -10.46 0.16
C PHE A 70 -6.26 -9.51 1.01
N TYR A 71 -7.24 -8.85 0.41
CA TYR A 71 -8.13 -7.94 1.15
C TYR A 71 -9.01 -8.73 2.11
N THR A 72 -9.61 -9.83 1.66
CA THR A 72 -10.46 -10.67 2.52
C THR A 72 -9.66 -11.34 3.62
N ALA A 73 -8.45 -11.84 3.34
CA ALA A 73 -7.57 -12.37 4.39
C ALA A 73 -7.23 -11.30 5.43
N GLY A 74 -6.90 -10.08 4.98
CA GLY A 74 -6.62 -8.95 5.86
C GLY A 74 -7.82 -8.55 6.73
N THR A 75 -9.00 -8.42 6.14
CA THR A 75 -10.22 -8.03 6.88
C THR A 75 -10.71 -9.11 7.84
N VAL A 76 -10.53 -10.38 7.50
CA VAL A 76 -10.82 -11.50 8.41
C VAL A 76 -9.82 -11.56 9.56
N ALA A 77 -8.53 -11.30 9.31
CA ALA A 77 -7.48 -11.29 10.35
C ALA A 77 -7.55 -10.08 11.30
N LEU A 78 -7.99 -8.92 10.80
CA LEU A 78 -8.04 -7.66 11.55
C LEU A 78 -8.79 -7.73 12.91
N PRO A 79 -10.01 -8.31 13.02
CA PRO A 79 -10.69 -8.40 14.31
C PRO A 79 -9.94 -9.29 15.31
N TRP A 80 -9.28 -10.37 14.86
CA TRP A 80 -8.47 -11.20 15.74
C TRP A 80 -7.25 -10.45 16.27
N LEU A 81 -6.59 -9.66 15.41
CA LEU A 81 -5.51 -8.77 15.82
C LEU A 81 -5.99 -7.68 16.80
N ALA A 82 -7.21 -7.16 16.62
CA ALA A 82 -7.80 -6.19 17.54
C ALA A 82 -8.05 -6.79 18.93
N VAL A 83 -8.57 -8.02 19.00
CA VAL A 83 -8.77 -8.74 20.27
C VAL A 83 -7.44 -9.04 20.93
N TRP A 84 -6.45 -9.52 20.17
CA TRP A 84 -5.11 -9.82 20.70
C TRP A 84 -4.39 -8.56 21.20
N ALA A 85 -4.50 -7.44 20.48
CA ALA A 85 -3.85 -6.19 20.86
C ALA A 85 -4.48 -5.56 22.13
N GLY A 86 -5.78 -5.76 22.36
CA GLY A 86 -6.50 -5.27 23.55
C GLY A 86 -6.55 -3.74 23.70
N ASN A 87 -5.89 -2.99 22.82
CA ASN A 87 -5.78 -1.53 22.85
C ASN A 87 -5.73 -0.98 21.42
N TRP A 88 -6.60 -0.02 21.12
CA TRP A 88 -6.67 0.62 19.79
C TRP A 88 -5.37 1.34 19.41
N ARG A 89 -4.60 1.84 20.39
CA ARG A 89 -3.28 2.45 20.16
C ARG A 89 -2.26 1.43 19.68
N LEU A 90 -2.26 0.25 20.29
CA LEU A 90 -1.39 -0.84 19.86
C LEU A 90 -1.81 -1.34 18.47
N LEU A 91 -3.12 -1.44 18.21
CA LEU A 91 -3.63 -1.84 16.90
C LEU A 91 -3.25 -0.84 15.79
N THR A 92 -3.37 0.47 16.06
CA THR A 92 -3.00 1.53 15.10
C THR A 92 -1.49 1.62 14.89
N ALA A 93 -0.68 1.38 15.93
CA ALA A 93 0.76 1.24 15.76
C ALA A 93 1.11 -0.03 14.97
N ALA A 94 0.45 -1.15 15.23
CA ALA A 94 0.68 -2.41 14.54
C ALA A 94 0.32 -2.33 13.04
N SER A 95 -0.66 -1.51 12.65
CA SER A 95 -0.97 -1.28 11.23
C SER A 95 0.15 -0.56 10.47
N ALA A 96 1.07 0.13 11.16
CA ALA A 96 2.24 0.72 10.51
C ALA A 96 3.24 -0.35 10.03
N THR A 97 3.31 -1.51 10.67
CA THR A 97 4.24 -2.59 10.33
C THR A 97 4.14 -3.05 8.87
N PRO A 98 2.97 -3.47 8.34
CA PRO A 98 2.85 -3.84 6.94
C PRO A 98 3.11 -2.67 5.97
N MET A 99 2.85 -1.42 6.38
CA MET A 99 3.15 -0.23 5.57
C MET A 99 4.66 0.00 5.45
N VAL A 100 5.40 -0.14 6.55
CA VAL A 100 6.87 -0.04 6.56
C VAL A 100 7.50 -1.19 5.77
N LEU A 101 6.99 -2.42 5.91
CA LEU A 101 7.44 -3.56 5.10
C LEU A 101 7.20 -3.31 3.61
N SER A 102 6.09 -2.68 3.25
CA SER A 102 5.79 -2.32 1.87
C SER A 102 6.77 -1.29 1.28
N CYS A 103 7.47 -0.50 2.10
CA CYS A 103 8.54 0.38 1.61
C CYS A 103 9.74 -0.41 1.07
N LEU A 104 9.98 -1.64 1.52
CA LEU A 104 11.02 -2.52 0.96
C LEU A 104 10.71 -2.92 -0.49
N ALA A 105 9.46 -2.75 -0.95
CA ALA A 105 9.08 -3.01 -2.33
C ALA A 105 9.90 -2.19 -3.34
N ILE A 106 10.48 -1.03 -2.98
CA ILE A 106 11.32 -0.26 -3.90
C ILE A 106 12.59 -1.00 -4.33
N TRP A 107 13.06 -1.97 -3.53
CA TRP A 107 14.26 -2.75 -3.82
C TRP A 107 13.93 -4.02 -4.61
N ILE A 108 12.68 -4.48 -4.55
CA ILE A 108 12.25 -5.79 -5.08
C ILE A 108 11.45 -5.61 -6.37
N LEU A 109 10.57 -4.61 -6.43
CA LEU A 109 9.73 -4.38 -7.59
C LEU A 109 10.42 -3.48 -8.60
N PRO A 110 10.55 -3.93 -9.86
CA PRO A 110 10.95 -3.05 -10.95
C PRO A 110 9.89 -1.95 -11.13
N GLU A 111 10.28 -0.86 -11.78
CA GLU A 111 9.33 0.20 -12.12
C GLU A 111 8.37 -0.28 -13.22
N SER A 112 7.21 0.37 -13.31
CA SER A 112 6.19 0.11 -14.33
C SER A 112 6.77 0.08 -15.75
N PRO A 113 6.59 -1.02 -16.53
CA PRO A 113 7.05 -1.11 -17.91
C PRO A 113 6.47 0.00 -18.79
N ARG A 114 5.20 0.36 -18.56
CA ARG A 114 4.50 1.40 -19.32
C ARG A 114 5.01 2.80 -19.01
N TRP A 115 5.35 3.06 -17.75
CA TRP A 115 5.97 4.33 -17.36
C TRP A 115 7.39 4.45 -17.91
N LEU A 116 8.18 3.37 -17.85
CA LEU A 116 9.51 3.35 -18.45
C LEU A 116 9.45 3.63 -19.96
N LEU A 117 8.47 3.03 -20.65
CA LEU A 117 8.25 3.25 -22.07
C LEU A 117 7.84 4.70 -22.39
N SER A 118 7.00 5.32 -21.54
CA SER A 118 6.61 6.74 -21.71
C SER A 118 7.73 7.73 -21.40
N GLN A 119 8.75 7.31 -20.64
CA GLN A 119 9.98 8.06 -20.38
C GLN A 119 11.08 7.78 -21.41
N GLY A 120 10.82 6.98 -22.45
CA GLY A 120 11.80 6.63 -23.48
C GLY A 120 12.87 5.62 -23.04
N ARG A 121 12.72 4.98 -21.88
CA ARG A 121 13.67 4.00 -21.32
C ARG A 121 13.39 2.59 -21.86
N VAL A 122 13.55 2.42 -23.17
CA VAL A 122 13.15 1.19 -23.90
C VAL A 122 13.95 -0.05 -23.46
N GLU A 123 15.26 0.08 -23.24
CA GLU A 123 16.13 -1.05 -22.85
C GLU A 123 15.71 -1.67 -21.51
N GLU A 124 15.34 -0.84 -20.54
CA GLU A 124 14.85 -1.32 -19.24
C GLU A 124 13.47 -1.94 -19.36
N THR A 125 12.60 -1.40 -20.22
CA THR A 125 11.30 -2.01 -20.49
C THR A 125 11.43 -3.41 -21.10
N VAL A 126 12.33 -3.59 -22.07
CA VAL A 126 12.57 -4.91 -22.69
C VAL A 126 13.09 -5.90 -21.64
N LYS A 127 14.06 -5.49 -20.81
CA LYS A 127 14.60 -6.34 -19.73
C LYS A 127 13.58 -6.79 -18.69
N ILE A 128 12.50 -6.04 -18.49
CA ILE A 128 11.41 -6.40 -17.56
C ILE A 128 10.36 -7.29 -18.25
N LEU A 129 10.25 -7.22 -19.58
CA LEU A 129 9.26 -7.96 -20.37
C LEU A 129 9.78 -9.29 -20.96
N GLU A 130 11.11 -9.43 -21.15
CA GLU A 130 11.79 -10.69 -21.47
C GLU A 130 11.79 -11.68 -20.29
#